data_AF-A0A9P4NKY0-F1
#
_entry.id   AF-A0A9P4NKY0-F1
#
_cell.length_a   1.000
_cell.length_b   1.000
_cell.length_c   1.000
_cell.angle_alpha   90.00
_cell.angle_beta   90.00
_cell.angle_gamma   90.00
#
_symmetry.space_group_name_H-M   'P 1'
#
loop_
_entity.id
_entity.type
_entity.pdbx_description
1 polymer ?
#
loop_
_entity_poly.entity_id
_entity_poly.type
_entity_poly.pdbx_seq_one_letter_code
_entity_poly.pdbx_strand_id
1 'polypeptide(L)'
;MARTEKQPAVYDESLWNSVTYEQGQTDRAVTYRASKTLAGRTAWEFVEKENPGFTLSTICPPYIFGPVAPWLNSRDSVNTSNQFFVSLLQGGWKNKLPPTGVWFYTDVRDVALAHVRAMEVPEADGKRFFVTAGHFDMKEIAGDCEKELSRD
;
A
#
# COMPACT_ATOMS: atom_id res chain seq x y z
N MET A 1 -11.50 3.77 15.50
CA MET A 1 -12.45 4.29 14.50
C MET A 1 -13.54 3.26 14.33
N ALA A 2 -14.79 3.63 14.54
CA ALA A 2 -15.91 2.75 14.26
C ALA A 2 -15.97 2.49 12.74
N ARG A 3 -15.90 1.22 12.34
CA ARG A 3 -16.10 0.78 10.95
C ARG A 3 -17.58 0.98 10.62
N THR A 4 -17.93 2.10 10.02
CA THR A 4 -19.35 2.46 9.75
C THR A 4 -19.92 1.77 8.51
N GLU A 5 -19.08 1.18 7.66
CA GLU A 5 -19.52 0.42 6.48
C GLU A 5 -18.99 -1.02 6.51
N LYS A 6 -19.84 -1.97 6.11
CA LYS A 6 -19.48 -3.39 5.97
C LYS A 6 -18.45 -3.51 4.85
N GLN A 7 -17.26 -4.00 5.17
CA GLN A 7 -16.22 -4.22 4.17
C GLN A 7 -16.69 -5.26 3.13
N PRO A 8 -16.30 -5.10 1.86
CA PRO A 8 -16.60 -6.09 0.83
C PRO A 8 -15.92 -7.42 1.18
N ALA A 9 -16.56 -8.52 0.80
CA ALA A 9 -16.02 -9.86 1.05
C ALA A 9 -14.84 -10.20 0.12
N VAL A 10 -14.79 -9.57 -1.06
CA VAL A 10 -13.75 -9.73 -2.08
C VAL A 10 -13.32 -8.33 -2.50
N TYR A 11 -12.01 -8.14 -2.61
CA TYR A 11 -11.43 -6.91 -3.15
C TYR A 11 -10.95 -7.13 -4.58
N ASP A 12 -11.39 -6.28 -5.51
CA ASP A 12 -10.96 -6.27 -6.90
C ASP A 12 -10.69 -4.83 -7.38
N GLU A 13 -10.22 -4.71 -8.61
CA GLU A 13 -9.79 -3.46 -9.25
C GLU A 13 -10.94 -2.52 -9.61
N SER A 14 -12.20 -2.96 -9.49
CA SER A 14 -13.38 -2.10 -9.70
C SER A 14 -13.69 -1.28 -8.45
N LEU A 15 -13.26 -1.74 -7.27
CA LEU A 15 -13.61 -1.11 -6.00
C LEU A 15 -12.90 0.22 -5.78
N TRP A 16 -13.66 1.17 -5.25
CA TRP A 16 -13.18 2.45 -4.77
C TRP A 16 -13.54 2.61 -3.30
N ASN A 17 -12.63 3.22 -2.54
CA ASN A 17 -12.95 3.65 -1.19
C ASN A 17 -14.08 4.71 -1.25
N SER A 18 -15.10 4.59 -0.41
CA SER A 18 -16.25 5.49 -0.29
C SER A 18 -15.94 6.79 0.46
N VAL A 19 -14.72 6.93 0.99
CA VAL A 19 -14.31 8.10 1.80
C VAL A 19 -14.56 9.43 1.08
N THR A 20 -15.17 10.38 1.78
CA THR A 20 -15.38 11.75 1.29
C THR A 20 -14.24 12.68 1.68
N TYR A 21 -14.20 13.87 1.07
CA TYR A 21 -13.24 14.91 1.44
C TYR A 21 -13.41 15.35 2.90
N GLU A 22 -14.65 15.49 3.36
CA GLU A 22 -15.00 15.89 4.74
C GLU A 22 -14.56 14.82 5.73
N GLN A 23 -14.82 13.54 5.45
CA GLN A 23 -14.33 12.43 6.25
C GLN A 23 -12.79 12.39 6.28
N GLY A 24 -12.15 12.77 5.18
CA GLY A 24 -10.69 12.95 5.06
C GLY A 24 -10.08 13.92 6.06
N GLN A 25 -10.85 14.85 6.63
CA GLN A 25 -10.33 15.87 7.55
C GLN A 25 -10.33 15.44 9.03
N THR A 26 -10.63 14.18 9.31
CA THR A 26 -10.80 13.68 10.70
C THR A 26 -9.47 13.32 11.38
N ASP A 27 -8.69 12.43 10.80
CA ASP A 27 -7.38 12.04 11.32
C ASP A 27 -6.41 11.66 10.20
N ARG A 28 -5.11 11.64 10.52
CA ARG A 28 -4.02 11.41 9.56
C ARG A 28 -4.20 10.16 8.70
N ALA A 29 -4.72 9.06 9.25
CA ALA A 29 -4.90 7.83 8.51
C ALA A 29 -6.09 7.93 7.54
N VAL A 30 -7.19 8.56 7.95
CA VAL A 30 -8.32 8.84 7.04
C VAL A 30 -7.94 9.87 5.99
N THR A 31 -7.19 10.92 6.35
CA THR A 31 -6.65 11.93 5.41
C THR A 31 -5.79 11.28 4.33
N TYR A 32 -4.90 10.36 4.70
CA TYR A 32 -4.09 9.62 3.72
C TYR A 32 -4.95 8.79 2.77
N ARG A 33 -5.95 8.07 3.28
CA ARG A 33 -6.87 7.28 2.43
C ARG A 33 -7.69 8.16 1.50
N ALA A 34 -8.20 9.29 2.01
CA ALA A 34 -8.96 10.25 1.23
C ALA A 34 -8.10 10.88 0.13
N SER A 35 -6.88 11.33 0.44
CA SER A 35 -6.01 11.96 -0.54
C SER A 35 -5.66 11.01 -1.69
N LYS A 36 -5.37 9.73 -1.41
CA LYS A 36 -5.12 8.73 -2.46
C LYS A 36 -6.34 8.42 -3.30
N THR A 37 -7.52 8.30 -2.66
CA THR A 37 -8.78 7.99 -3.35
C THR A 37 -9.19 9.13 -4.27
N LEU A 38 -9.19 10.37 -3.75
CA LEU A 38 -9.62 11.55 -4.49
C LEU A 38 -8.64 11.87 -5.62
N ALA A 39 -7.32 11.83 -5.38
CA ALA A 39 -6.34 12.04 -6.45
C ALA A 39 -6.48 11.00 -7.57
N GLY A 40 -6.73 9.73 -7.22
CA GLY A 40 -7.00 8.69 -8.20
C GLY A 40 -8.24 9.00 -9.06
N ARG A 41 -9.37 9.33 -8.43
CA ARG A 41 -10.60 9.69 -9.15
C ARG A 41 -10.39 10.90 -10.06
N THR A 42 -9.74 11.95 -9.56
CA THR A 42 -9.44 13.16 -10.35
C THR A 42 -8.55 12.85 -11.55
N ALA A 43 -7.56 11.97 -11.42
CA ALA A 43 -6.71 11.56 -12.54
C ALA A 43 -7.51 10.82 -13.64
N TRP A 44 -8.40 9.90 -13.25
CA TRP A 44 -9.26 9.19 -14.19
C TRP A 44 -10.28 10.13 -14.87
N GLU A 45 -10.90 11.02 -14.11
CA GLU A 45 -11.80 12.04 -14.66
C GLU A 45 -11.08 12.97 -15.65
N PHE A 46 -9.83 13.33 -15.39
CA PHE A 46 -9.03 14.16 -16.28
C PHE A 46 -8.82 13.48 -17.63
N VAL A 47 -8.43 12.20 -17.64
CA VAL A 47 -8.22 11.45 -18.89
C VAL A 47 -9.51 11.28 -19.67
N GLU A 48 -10.64 11.03 -18.98
CA GLU A 48 -11.96 10.94 -19.61
C GLU A 48 -12.41 12.27 -20.23
N LYS A 49 -12.24 13.39 -19.52
CA LYS A 49 -12.73 14.71 -19.96
C LYS A 49 -11.83 15.37 -20.99
N GLU A 50 -10.52 15.32 -20.79
CA GLU A 50 -9.55 16.07 -21.60
C GLU A 50 -9.03 15.24 -22.79
N ASN A 51 -9.24 13.93 -22.78
CA ASN A 51 -8.78 12.99 -23.82
C ASN A 51 -7.34 13.27 -24.30
N PRO A 52 -6.36 13.26 -23.36
CA PRO A 52 -4.98 13.60 -23.70
C PRO A 52 -4.35 12.55 -24.64
N GLY A 53 -3.24 12.91 -25.28
CA GLY A 53 -2.50 11.99 -26.15
C GLY A 53 -1.77 10.83 -25.44
N PHE A 54 -2.07 10.59 -24.16
CA PHE A 54 -1.50 9.51 -23.36
C PHE A 54 -2.62 8.68 -22.71
N THR A 55 -2.30 7.44 -22.36
CA THR A 55 -3.17 6.54 -21.60
C THR A 55 -2.82 6.58 -20.11
N LEU A 56 -3.75 6.12 -19.26
CA LEU A 56 -3.54 6.04 -17.82
C LEU A 56 -3.71 4.60 -17.33
N SER A 57 -2.78 4.22 -16.46
CA SER A 57 -2.81 2.99 -15.68
C SER A 57 -2.49 3.34 -14.24
N THR A 58 -3.17 2.76 -13.26
CA THR A 58 -2.86 3.01 -11.84
C THR A 58 -2.44 1.74 -11.12
N ILE A 59 -1.27 1.77 -10.49
CA ILE A 59 -0.78 0.71 -9.61
C ILE A 59 -1.23 1.01 -8.18
N CYS A 60 -2.03 0.12 -7.60
CA CYS A 60 -2.64 0.28 -6.28
C CYS A 60 -2.11 -0.78 -5.31
N PRO A 61 -0.88 -0.62 -4.77
CA PRO A 61 -0.33 -1.58 -3.80
C PRO A 61 -0.91 -1.37 -2.39
N PRO A 62 -0.94 -2.42 -1.56
CA PRO A 62 -1.25 -2.32 -0.13
C PRO A 62 0.02 -1.91 0.65
N TYR A 63 0.36 -2.60 1.75
CA TYR A 63 1.68 -2.39 2.36
C TYR A 63 2.80 -2.90 1.45
N ILE A 64 3.86 -2.10 1.29
CA ILE A 64 5.00 -2.42 0.42
C ILE A 64 6.20 -2.74 1.29
N PHE A 65 6.57 -4.02 1.34
CA PHE A 65 7.76 -4.50 2.04
C PHE A 65 8.90 -4.78 1.05
N GLY A 66 10.10 -5.02 1.58
CA GLY A 66 11.24 -5.50 0.78
C GLY A 66 12.50 -4.67 1.00
N PRO A 67 13.57 -4.98 0.23
CA PRO A 67 14.87 -4.35 0.39
C PRO A 67 14.79 -2.83 0.24
N VAL A 68 15.40 -2.11 1.18
CA VAL A 68 15.53 -0.65 1.11
C VAL A 68 16.57 -0.26 0.09
N ALA A 69 16.37 0.88 -0.56
CA ALA A 69 17.31 1.37 -1.54
C ALA A 69 18.67 1.69 -0.89
N PRO A 70 19.81 1.36 -1.56
CA PRO A 70 21.13 1.45 -0.95
C PRO A 70 21.58 2.87 -0.62
N TRP A 71 20.95 3.89 -1.21
CA TRP A 71 21.23 5.30 -0.92
C TRP A 71 20.49 5.85 0.31
N LEU A 72 19.61 5.07 0.93
CA LEU A 72 18.95 5.45 2.18
C LEU A 72 19.92 5.22 3.35
N ASN A 73 20.48 6.32 3.85
CA ASN A 73 21.54 6.29 4.86
C ASN A 73 21.02 6.37 6.31
N SER A 74 19.70 6.33 6.53
CA SER A 74 19.11 6.38 7.87
C SER A 74 17.91 5.47 8.00
N ARG A 75 17.77 4.87 9.20
CA ARG A 75 16.60 4.08 9.59
C ARG A 75 15.32 4.92 9.57
N ASP A 76 15.41 6.21 9.87
CA ASP A 76 14.25 7.11 9.85
C ASP A 76 13.80 7.45 8.42
N SER A 77 14.65 7.19 7.42
CA SER A 77 14.36 7.46 6.01
C SER A 77 13.66 6.31 5.29
N VAL A 78 13.49 5.15 5.94
CA VAL A 78 12.77 4.02 5.32
C VAL A 78 11.26 4.30 5.30
N ASN A 79 10.57 3.76 4.29
CA ASN A 79 9.14 3.95 4.12
C ASN A 79 8.33 3.39 5.30
N THR A 80 7.12 3.91 5.50
CA THR A 80 6.23 3.56 6.61
C THR A 80 6.02 2.05 6.78
N SER A 81 5.96 1.27 5.71
CA SER A 81 5.81 -0.18 5.79
C SER A 81 7.05 -0.84 6.38
N ASN A 82 8.25 -0.49 5.88
CA ASN A 82 9.50 -1.03 6.42
C ASN A 82 9.82 -0.53 7.83
N GLN A 83 9.21 0.57 8.28
CA GLN A 83 9.29 1.00 9.68
C GLN A 83 8.73 -0.05 10.65
N PHE A 84 7.90 -1.00 10.21
CA PHE A 84 7.46 -2.12 11.06
C PHE A 84 8.65 -3.02 11.45
N PHE A 85 9.50 -3.39 10.48
CA PHE A 85 10.71 -4.17 10.76
C PHE A 85 11.69 -3.36 11.61
N VAL A 86 11.89 -2.07 11.31
CA VAL A 86 12.74 -1.21 12.14
C VAL A 86 12.26 -1.16 13.59
N SER A 87 10.96 -0.94 13.80
CA SER A 87 10.34 -0.87 15.13
C SER A 87 10.47 -2.20 15.88
N LEU A 88 10.21 -3.33 15.20
CA LEU A 88 10.36 -4.66 15.79
C LEU A 88 11.80 -4.92 16.23
N LEU A 89 12.76 -4.72 15.32
CA LEU A 89 14.19 -4.98 15.56
C LEU A 89 14.80 -4.04 16.62
N GLN A 90 14.20 -2.87 16.88
CA GLN A 90 14.59 -1.98 17.99
C GLN A 90 13.88 -2.31 19.31
N GLY A 91 13.11 -3.42 19.37
CA GLY A 91 12.36 -3.80 20.56
C GLY A 91 11.13 -2.93 20.82
N GLY A 92 10.66 -2.16 19.84
CA GLY A 92 9.45 -1.34 19.95
C GLY A 92 8.18 -2.16 20.20
N TRP A 93 8.20 -3.46 19.84
CA TRP A 93 7.07 -4.37 20.02
C TRP A 93 7.20 -5.31 21.23
N LYS A 94 8.23 -5.11 22.07
CA LYS A 94 8.58 -6.02 23.19
C LYS A 94 7.42 -6.30 24.16
N ASN A 95 6.54 -5.33 24.38
CA ASN A 95 5.43 -5.44 25.32
C ASN A 95 4.13 -5.87 24.64
N LYS A 96 3.96 -5.53 23.35
CA LYS A 96 2.72 -5.73 22.61
C LYS A 96 2.94 -5.53 21.11
N LEU A 97 2.34 -6.39 20.29
CA LEU A 97 2.25 -6.21 18.85
C LEU A 97 1.29 -5.06 18.48
N PRO A 98 1.61 -4.22 17.47
CA PRO A 98 0.66 -3.25 16.96
C PRO A 98 -0.53 -3.95 16.28
N PRO A 99 -1.68 -3.28 16.16
CA PRO A 99 -2.81 -3.83 15.41
C PRO A 99 -2.49 -3.90 13.91
N THR A 100 -2.93 -4.97 13.24
CA THR A 100 -2.88 -5.10 11.78
C THR A 100 -3.92 -4.17 11.15
N GLY A 101 -3.47 -3.09 10.51
CA GLY A 101 -4.36 -2.11 9.88
C GLY A 101 -4.94 -2.59 8.55
N VAL A 102 -4.08 -3.09 7.67
CA VAL A 102 -4.38 -3.70 6.35
C VAL A 102 -3.69 -5.05 6.32
N TRP A 103 -4.38 -6.05 5.78
CA TRP A 103 -3.97 -7.46 5.83
C TRP A 103 -3.26 -7.93 4.56
N PHE A 104 -3.00 -7.04 3.62
CA PHE A 104 -2.38 -7.34 2.34
C PHE A 104 -1.00 -6.71 2.25
N TYR A 105 -0.08 -7.39 1.57
CA TYR A 105 1.24 -6.86 1.30
C TYR A 105 1.69 -7.15 -0.13
N THR A 106 2.74 -6.47 -0.56
CA THR A 106 3.46 -6.74 -1.79
C THR A 106 4.94 -6.41 -1.62
N ASP A 107 5.80 -6.99 -2.47
CA ASP A 107 7.23 -6.66 -2.50
C ASP A 107 7.46 -5.40 -3.37
N VAL A 108 8.37 -4.52 -2.93
CA VAL A 108 8.76 -3.31 -3.66
C VAL A 108 9.23 -3.59 -5.09
N ARG A 109 9.87 -4.75 -5.32
CA ARG A 109 10.35 -5.18 -6.64
C ARG A 109 9.19 -5.53 -7.57
N ASP A 110 8.14 -6.15 -7.05
CA ASP A 110 6.93 -6.47 -7.81
C ASP A 110 6.16 -5.21 -8.16
N VAL A 111 6.09 -4.24 -7.23
CA VAL A 111 5.50 -2.93 -7.51
C VAL A 111 6.29 -2.20 -8.59
N ALA A 112 7.63 -2.19 -8.51
CA ALA A 112 8.47 -1.55 -9.53
C ALA A 112 8.27 -2.21 -10.90
N LEU A 113 8.25 -3.55 -10.95
CA LEU A 113 7.98 -4.30 -12.17
C LEU A 113 6.59 -3.97 -12.74
N ALA A 114 5.56 -3.89 -11.89
CA ALA A 114 4.21 -3.56 -12.30
C ALA A 114 4.12 -2.17 -12.96
N HIS A 115 4.87 -1.18 -12.45
CA HIS A 115 4.93 0.14 -13.08
C HIS A 115 5.57 0.08 -14.48
N VAL A 116 6.68 -0.65 -14.63
CA VAL A 116 7.33 -0.83 -15.94
C VAL A 116 6.38 -1.53 -16.91
N ARG A 117 5.77 -2.64 -16.49
CA ARG A 117 4.81 -3.39 -17.32
C ARG A 117 3.60 -2.56 -17.72
N ALA A 118 3.09 -1.71 -16.84
CA ALA A 118 1.96 -0.84 -17.16
C ALA A 118 2.27 0.20 -18.24
N MET A 119 3.54 0.52 -18.49
CA MET A 119 3.98 1.39 -19.59
C MET A 119 4.31 0.63 -20.88
N GLU A 120 4.70 -0.64 -20.78
CA GLU A 120 5.17 -1.45 -21.91
C GLU A 120 4.07 -2.31 -22.55
N VAL A 121 3.05 -2.70 -21.79
CA VAL A 121 2.01 -3.64 -22.20
C VAL A 121 0.76 -2.87 -22.61
N PRO A 122 0.37 -2.83 -23.90
CA PRO A 122 -0.81 -2.07 -24.35
C PRO A 122 -2.11 -2.46 -23.66
N GLU A 123 -2.28 -3.73 -23.27
CA GLU A 123 -3.46 -4.20 -22.55
C GLU A 123 -3.61 -3.62 -21.14
N ALA A 124 -2.54 -2.99 -20.63
CA ALA A 124 -2.58 -2.26 -19.37
C ALA A 124 -3.28 -0.91 -19.48
N ASP A 125 -3.46 -0.37 -20.69
CA ASP A 125 -4.10 0.92 -20.91
C ASP A 125 -5.52 0.95 -20.33
N GLY A 126 -5.80 1.99 -19.55
CA GLY A 126 -7.11 2.17 -18.93
C GLY A 126 -7.39 1.18 -17.80
N LYS A 127 -6.36 0.56 -17.21
CA LYS A 127 -6.52 -0.40 -16.11
C LYS A 127 -6.05 0.15 -14.77
N ARG A 128 -6.73 -0.31 -13.73
CA ARG A 128 -6.27 -0.24 -12.35
C ARG A 128 -5.72 -1.62 -11.99
N PHE A 129 -4.64 -1.69 -11.23
CA PHE A 129 -4.02 -2.95 -10.83
C PHE A 129 -3.90 -3.02 -9.31
N PHE A 130 -4.54 -4.01 -8.69
CA PHE A 130 -4.34 -4.31 -7.28
C PHE A 130 -3.16 -5.26 -7.12
N VAL A 131 -1.96 -4.71 -6.96
CA VAL A 131 -0.72 -5.49 -6.89
C VAL A 131 -0.52 -5.98 -5.46
N THR A 132 -0.85 -7.25 -5.22
CA THR A 132 -0.74 -7.91 -3.91
C THR A 132 -0.09 -9.28 -4.05
N ALA A 133 0.81 -9.62 -3.12
CA ALA A 133 1.50 -10.90 -3.07
C ALA A 133 0.81 -11.89 -2.12
N GLY A 134 0.01 -11.40 -1.17
CA GLY A 134 -0.67 -12.26 -0.21
C GLY A 134 -1.18 -11.51 1.00
N HIS A 135 -1.47 -12.28 2.04
CA HIS A 135 -1.94 -11.77 3.31
C HIS A 135 -0.83 -11.81 4.37
N PHE A 136 -0.92 -10.91 5.34
CA PHE A 136 -0.09 -10.97 6.54
C PHE A 136 -0.83 -10.39 7.74
N ASP A 137 -0.34 -10.70 8.95
CA ASP A 137 -0.58 -9.92 10.15
C ASP A 137 0.73 -9.57 10.91
N MET A 138 0.63 -8.70 11.93
CA MET A 138 1.81 -8.27 12.70
C MET A 138 2.47 -9.40 13.50
N LYS A 139 1.73 -10.50 13.78
CA LYS A 139 2.27 -11.68 14.46
C LYS A 139 3.12 -12.50 13.49
N GLU A 140 2.68 -12.63 12.24
CA GLU A 140 3.46 -13.29 11.18
C GLU A 140 4.78 -12.55 10.93
N ILE A 141 4.76 -11.21 10.81
CA ILE A 141 6.00 -10.42 10.71
C ILE A 141 6.97 -10.72 11.87
N ALA A 142 6.46 -10.70 13.11
CA ALA A 142 7.30 -10.93 14.28
C ALA A 142 7.87 -12.36 14.31
N GLY A 143 7.04 -13.36 14.02
CA GLY A 143 7.44 -14.77 14.02
C GLY A 143 8.42 -15.10 12.89
N ASP A 144 8.26 -14.51 11.71
CA ASP A 144 9.19 -14.72 10.60
C ASP A 144 10.54 -14.04 10.86
N CYS A 145 10.55 -12.84 11.47
CA CYS A 145 11.80 -12.23 11.91
C CYS A 145 12.53 -13.08 12.96
N GLU A 146 11.81 -13.64 13.94
CA GLU A 146 12.40 -14.53 14.95
C GLU A 146 13.02 -15.78 14.32
N LYS A 147 12.33 -16.42 13.36
CA LYS A 147 12.85 -17.58 12.63
C LYS A 147 14.12 -17.24 11.85
N GLU A 148 14.15 -16.10 11.15
CA GLU A 148 15.34 -15.72 10.37
C GLU A 148 16.52 -15.34 11.28
N LEU A 149 16.28 -14.68 12.42
CA LEU A 149 17.34 -14.30 13.36
C LEU A 149 17.87 -15.47 14.20
N SER A 150 17.12 -16.57 14.31
CA SER A 150 17.53 -17.79 15.04
C SER A 150 18.19 -18.84 14.16
N ARG A 151 18.33 -18.57 12.86
CA ARG A 151 19.04 -19.42 11.89
C ARG A 151 20.56 -19.24 11.91
N ASP A 152 21.04 -18.19 12.56
CA ASP A 152 22.46 -17.93 12.84
C ASP A 152 22.83 -18.39 14.27
#